data_AF-A0A1L9TK84-F1
#
_entry.id   AF-A0A1L9TK84-F1
#
_cell.length_a   1.000
_cell.length_b   1.000
_cell.length_c   1.000
_cell.angle_alpha   90.00
_cell.angle_beta   90.00
_cell.angle_gamma   90.00
#
_symmetry.space_group_name_H-M   'P 1'
#
loop_
_entity.id
_entity.type
_entity.pdbx_description
1 polymer ?
#
loop_
_entity_poly.entity_id
_entity_poly.type
_entity_poly.pdbx_seq_one_letter_code
_entity_poly.pdbx_strand_id
1 'polypeptide(L)'
;MHLTSLLIGALLTLATNAAPVTDSPSQSEVPDESELFQRDSGQLCRILYTTHANCRTGPGTNYKSVLGLNKEWTRGYWFTCVKSGECITLNGAVNCGWDYFEEDGCYVNGHYTDSSCTLAKLGRC
;
A
#
# COMPACT_ATOMS: atom_id res chain seq x y z
N MET A 1 -69.56 -40.44 31.11
CA MET A 1 -69.46 -38.96 31.15
C MET A 1 -68.52 -38.56 30.02
N HIS A 2 -68.75 -37.59 29.13
CA HIS A 2 -69.91 -36.90 28.58
C HIS A 2 -69.32 -36.18 27.35
N LEU A 3 -69.96 -36.25 26.18
CA LEU A 3 -69.59 -35.40 25.03
C LEU A 3 -69.84 -33.94 25.36
N THR A 4 -68.99 -33.02 24.87
CA THR A 4 -69.42 -31.67 24.44
C THR A 4 -68.45 -31.04 23.43
N SER A 5 -69.09 -30.33 22.49
CA SER A 5 -68.62 -29.70 21.25
C SER A 5 -68.29 -28.20 21.44
N LEU A 6 -67.76 -27.53 20.39
CA LEU A 6 -67.74 -26.08 20.01
C LEU A 6 -66.30 -25.58 19.67
N LEU A 7 -65.85 -25.27 18.44
CA LEU A 7 -66.23 -24.32 17.35
C LEU A 7 -65.71 -22.87 17.56
N ILE A 8 -65.26 -22.24 16.45
CA ILE A 8 -64.90 -20.80 16.21
C ILE A 8 -63.39 -20.50 16.43
N GLY A 9 -62.56 -19.96 15.53
CA GLY A 9 -62.76 -19.18 14.30
C GLY A 9 -62.18 -17.76 14.49
N ALA A 10 -61.00 -17.45 13.94
CA ALA A 10 -60.56 -16.06 13.74
C ALA A 10 -59.46 -15.97 12.66
N LEU A 11 -59.81 -15.40 11.50
CA LEU A 11 -58.88 -14.96 10.46
C LEU A 11 -58.07 -13.76 10.98
N LEU A 12 -56.75 -13.77 10.76
CA LEU A 12 -55.92 -12.58 10.87
C LEU A 12 -55.51 -12.14 9.45
N THR A 13 -56.12 -11.08 8.95
CA THR A 13 -55.71 -10.43 7.69
C THR A 13 -54.48 -9.57 7.94
N LEU A 14 -53.36 -9.92 7.30
CA LEU A 14 -52.16 -9.09 7.23
C LEU A 14 -52.45 -7.87 6.35
N ALA A 15 -52.58 -6.69 6.96
CA ALA A 15 -52.60 -5.42 6.24
C ALA A 15 -51.17 -5.06 5.82
N THR A 16 -50.88 -5.13 4.52
CA THR A 16 -49.63 -4.61 3.93
C THR A 16 -49.75 -3.10 3.73
N ASN A 17 -49.00 -2.31 4.50
CA ASN A 17 -48.76 -0.90 4.17
C ASN A 17 -47.55 -0.84 3.22
N ALA A 18 -47.78 -0.48 1.96
CA ALA A 18 -46.71 -0.11 1.03
C ALA A 18 -46.43 1.39 1.19
N ALA A 19 -45.31 1.73 1.84
CA ALA A 19 -44.78 3.09 1.78
C ALA A 19 -44.02 3.28 0.44
N PRO A 20 -44.20 4.39 -0.29
CA PRO A 20 -43.42 4.66 -1.48
C PRO A 20 -41.96 4.90 -1.09
N VAL A 21 -41.05 4.15 -1.70
CA VAL A 21 -39.60 4.37 -1.58
C VAL A 21 -39.28 5.64 -2.37
N THR A 22 -38.93 6.70 -1.68
CA THR A 22 -38.35 7.90 -2.27
C THR A 22 -37.00 7.54 -2.87
N ASP A 23 -36.93 7.55 -4.21
CA ASP A 23 -35.68 7.39 -4.95
C ASP A 23 -34.80 8.62 -4.66
N SER A 24 -33.80 8.44 -3.81
CA SER A 24 -32.73 9.40 -3.59
C SER A 24 -31.57 8.96 -4.50
N PRO A 25 -31.10 9.79 -5.44
CA PRO A 25 -29.97 9.40 -6.27
C PRO A 25 -28.74 9.38 -5.37
N SER A 26 -28.41 8.20 -4.83
CA SER A 26 -27.07 7.92 -4.33
C SER A 26 -26.15 7.99 -5.53
N GLN A 27 -25.59 9.18 -5.73
CA GLN A 27 -24.44 9.41 -6.56
C GLN A 27 -23.34 8.50 -6.02
N SER A 28 -23.15 7.33 -6.65
CA SER A 28 -21.97 6.52 -6.42
C SER A 28 -20.79 7.36 -6.86
N GLU A 29 -20.05 7.90 -5.89
CA GLU A 29 -18.73 8.43 -6.14
C GLU A 29 -17.93 7.29 -6.78
N VAL A 30 -17.54 7.47 -8.04
CA VAL A 30 -16.61 6.58 -8.71
C VAL A 30 -15.33 6.63 -7.87
N PRO A 31 -14.90 5.52 -7.25
CA PRO A 31 -13.67 5.52 -6.48
C PRO A 31 -12.54 5.99 -7.39
N ASP A 32 -11.74 6.96 -6.93
CA ASP A 32 -10.55 7.38 -7.66
C ASP A 32 -9.65 6.15 -7.86
N GLU A 33 -9.47 5.72 -9.11
CA GLU A 33 -8.70 4.51 -9.41
C GLU A 33 -7.24 4.64 -8.94
N SER A 34 -6.77 5.87 -8.63
CA SER A 34 -5.47 6.10 -8.02
C SER A 34 -5.36 5.56 -6.58
N GLU A 35 -6.45 5.50 -5.81
CA GLU A 35 -6.47 4.95 -4.44
C GLU A 35 -6.52 3.43 -4.43
N LEU A 36 -7.11 2.78 -5.45
CA LEU A 36 -7.15 1.32 -5.55
C LEU A 36 -5.77 0.70 -5.84
N PHE A 37 -4.83 1.49 -6.33
CA PHE A 37 -3.42 1.10 -6.54
C PHE A 37 -2.44 1.77 -5.59
N GLN A 38 -2.90 2.66 -4.71
CA GLN A 38 -2.16 3.05 -3.52
C GLN A 38 -2.16 1.86 -2.59
N ARG A 39 -1.22 0.96 -2.86
CA ARG A 39 -0.75 0.08 -1.81
C ARG A 39 -0.32 1.00 -0.66
N ASP A 40 -0.74 0.72 0.57
CA ASP A 40 -0.18 1.28 1.81
C ASP A 40 1.32 0.89 1.98
N SER A 41 2.06 0.79 0.88
CA SER A 41 3.23 -0.04 0.76
C SER A 41 4.47 0.76 1.05
N GLY A 42 5.09 0.39 2.16
CA GLY A 42 6.50 0.13 2.12
C GLY A 42 6.81 -1.35 2.20
N GLN A 43 8.08 -1.67 2.09
CA GLN A 43 8.63 -2.98 2.33
C GLN A 43 9.88 -2.84 3.20
N LEU A 44 10.10 -3.83 4.06
CA LEU A 44 11.40 -3.97 4.72
C LEU A 44 12.40 -4.54 3.71
N CYS A 45 13.40 -3.73 3.39
CA CYS A 45 14.48 -4.12 2.49
C CYS A 45 15.82 -4.09 3.22
N ARG A 46 16.73 -5.00 2.84
CA ARG A 46 18.08 -5.00 3.38
C ARG A 46 19.05 -4.30 2.44
N ILE A 47 20.13 -3.79 3.03
CA ILE A 47 21.27 -3.28 2.28
C ILE A 47 22.18 -4.44 1.88
N LEU A 48 22.60 -4.46 0.61
CA LEU A 48 23.47 -5.46 0.02
C LEU A 48 24.90 -4.94 -0.19
N TYR A 49 25.86 -5.87 -0.19
CA TYR A 49 27.25 -5.78 -0.69
C TYR A 49 28.20 -4.74 -0.06
N THR A 50 27.71 -3.59 0.40
CA THR A 50 28.50 -2.50 1.00
C THR A 50 28.31 -2.43 2.51
N THR A 51 29.37 -2.08 3.24
CA THR A 51 29.32 -1.78 4.68
C THR A 51 28.45 -0.56 4.98
N HIS A 52 28.35 0.39 4.04
CA HIS A 52 27.48 1.55 4.13
C HIS A 52 26.93 1.96 2.76
N ALA A 53 25.62 1.93 2.59
CA ALA A 53 24.94 2.56 1.46
C ALA A 53 24.59 4.00 1.83
N ASN A 54 25.08 4.97 1.06
CA ASN A 54 24.78 6.39 1.31
C ASN A 54 23.31 6.68 1.02
N CYS A 55 22.56 7.09 2.03
CA CYS A 55 21.21 7.60 1.89
C CYS A 55 21.26 9.11 1.67
N ARG A 56 20.71 9.58 0.55
CA ARG A 56 20.94 10.94 0.05
C ARG A 56 19.66 11.75 -0.02
N THR A 57 19.76 13.08 0.05
CA THR A 57 18.60 13.98 -0.01
C THR A 57 17.86 13.98 -1.34
N GLY A 58 18.39 13.33 -2.37
CA GLY A 58 17.75 13.18 -3.67
C GLY A 58 18.33 12.01 -4.47
N PRO A 59 17.74 11.71 -5.64
CA PRO A 59 18.03 10.50 -6.40
C PRO A 59 19.28 10.68 -7.28
N GLY A 60 20.44 10.87 -6.64
CA GLY A 60 21.73 11.07 -7.31
C GLY A 60 22.89 11.15 -6.33
N THR A 61 24.10 10.85 -6.81
CA THR A 61 25.34 10.88 -6.03
C THR A 61 25.85 12.28 -5.74
N ASN A 62 25.39 13.28 -6.51
CA ASN A 62 25.63 14.70 -6.26
C ASN A 62 24.79 15.27 -5.10
N TYR A 63 23.76 14.54 -4.63
CA TYR A 63 22.99 14.94 -3.45
C TYR A 63 23.73 14.61 -2.16
N LYS A 64 23.54 15.45 -1.14
CA LYS A 64 24.15 15.30 0.18
C LYS A 64 23.76 13.95 0.79
N SER A 65 24.74 13.22 1.35
CA SER A 65 24.46 12.06 2.20
C SER A 65 23.95 12.52 3.57
N VAL A 66 22.79 12.01 3.97
CA VAL A 66 22.17 12.28 5.28
C VAL A 66 22.72 11.30 6.31
N LEU A 67 22.73 10.02 5.95
CA LEU A 67 23.28 8.92 6.74
C LEU A 67 23.79 7.78 5.85
N GLY A 68 24.47 6.82 6.47
CA GLY A 68 24.79 5.54 5.84
C GLY A 68 23.92 4.43 6.41
N LEU A 69 23.27 3.65 5.54
CA LEU A 69 22.55 2.44 5.93
C LEU A 69 23.47 1.22 5.92
N ASN A 70 23.34 0.34 6.90
CA ASN A 70 24.29 -0.74 7.17
C ASN A 70 23.71 -2.11 6.80
N LYS A 71 24.49 -2.92 6.07
CA LYS A 71 24.11 -4.30 5.71
C LYS A 71 23.91 -5.25 6.89
N GLU A 72 24.57 -4.99 8.02
CA GLU A 72 24.43 -5.79 9.25
C GLU A 72 23.07 -5.57 9.93
N TRP A 73 22.30 -4.55 9.51
CA TRP A 73 20.93 -4.34 9.96
C TRP A 73 19.96 -5.31 9.25
N THR A 74 19.94 -6.56 9.72
CA THR A 74 19.20 -7.66 9.08
C THR A 74 17.68 -7.59 9.26
N ARG A 75 17.17 -6.71 10.13
CA ARG A 75 15.72 -6.44 10.27
C ARG A 75 15.14 -5.71 9.06
N GLY A 76 15.99 -5.05 8.28
CA GLY A 76 15.59 -4.25 7.12
C GLY A 76 15.20 -2.81 7.48
N TYR A 77 15.23 -1.96 6.46
CA TYR A 77 14.80 -0.57 6.49
C TYR A 77 13.49 -0.45 5.72
N TRP A 78 12.59 0.42 6.19
CA TRP A 78 11.28 0.60 5.59
C TRP A 78 11.35 1.59 4.42
N PHE A 79 11.31 1.06 3.19
CA PHE A 79 11.28 1.86 1.97
C PHE A 79 9.86 1.89 1.41
N THR A 80 9.41 3.03 0.89
CA THR A 80 8.01 3.21 0.48
C THR A 80 7.80 3.36 -1.02
N CYS A 81 8.76 3.91 -1.76
CA CYS A 81 8.59 4.12 -3.19
C CYS A 81 9.94 4.17 -3.92
N VAL A 82 9.93 4.04 -5.25
CA VAL A 82 11.11 4.21 -6.10
C VAL A 82 10.99 5.48 -6.94
N LYS A 83 12.02 6.33 -6.89
CA LYS A 83 12.16 7.51 -7.75
C LYS A 83 13.23 7.29 -8.80
N SER A 84 12.98 7.71 -10.04
CA SER A 84 14.03 7.69 -11.08
C SER A 84 15.02 8.84 -10.86
N GLY A 85 16.30 8.60 -11.14
CA GLY A 85 17.36 9.61 -11.03
C GLY A 85 18.65 9.21 -11.72
N GLU A 86 19.79 9.58 -11.13
CA GLU A 86 21.10 9.22 -11.69
C GLU A 86 21.23 7.69 -11.81
N CYS A 87 21.59 7.22 -13.00
CA CYS A 87 21.88 5.81 -13.25
C CYS A 87 23.27 5.47 -12.74
N ILE A 88 23.34 4.50 -11.84
CA ILE A 88 24.60 3.96 -11.34
C ILE A 88 24.90 2.67 -12.11
N THR A 89 26.16 2.47 -12.48
CA THR A 89 26.63 1.24 -13.10
C THR A 89 27.60 0.53 -12.17
N LEU A 90 27.24 -0.67 -11.71
CA LEU A 90 28.11 -1.54 -10.91
C LEU A 90 28.25 -2.89 -11.60
N ASN A 91 29.49 -3.32 -11.83
CA ASN A 91 29.81 -4.60 -12.47
C ASN A 91 29.06 -4.82 -13.81
N GLY A 92 28.85 -3.76 -14.58
CA GLY A 92 28.13 -3.80 -15.87
C GLY A 92 26.61 -3.80 -15.78
N ALA A 93 26.03 -3.90 -14.58
CA ALA A 93 24.60 -3.72 -14.37
C ALA A 93 24.28 -2.25 -14.11
N VAL A 94 23.15 -1.76 -14.62
CA VAL A 94 22.70 -0.37 -14.48
C VAL A 94 21.42 -0.31 -13.65
N ASN A 95 21.35 0.60 -12.68
CA ASN A 95 20.14 0.90 -11.93
C ASN A 95 19.96 2.42 -11.78
N CYS A 96 18.84 2.92 -12.28
CA CYS A 96 18.44 4.34 -12.22
C CYS A 96 17.36 4.61 -11.16
N GLY A 97 16.92 3.57 -10.45
CA GLY A 97 15.95 3.66 -9.38
C GLY A 97 16.61 3.99 -8.04
N TRP A 98 15.94 4.86 -7.30
CA TRP A 98 16.35 5.31 -5.98
C TRP A 98 15.20 5.08 -5.00
N ASP A 99 15.39 4.12 -4.11
CA ASP A 99 14.41 3.70 -3.11
C ASP A 99 14.35 4.74 -1.99
N TYR A 100 13.14 5.19 -1.66
CA TYR A 100 12.91 6.22 -0.64
C TYR A 100 12.76 5.60 0.75
N PHE A 101 13.69 5.91 1.64
CA PHE A 101 13.68 5.55 3.04
C PHE A 101 12.94 6.63 3.83
N GLU A 102 11.78 6.27 4.37
CA GLU A 102 10.83 7.23 4.94
C GLU A 102 11.31 7.86 6.26
N GLU A 103 11.98 7.07 7.11
CA GLU A 103 12.39 7.49 8.46
C GLU A 103 13.29 8.73 8.45
N ASP A 104 14.22 8.82 7.49
CA ASP A 104 15.16 9.93 7.33
C ASP A 104 14.90 10.79 6.08
N GLY A 105 13.82 10.50 5.35
CA GLY A 105 13.44 11.24 4.14
C GLY A 105 14.54 11.29 3.08
N CYS A 106 15.17 10.15 2.80
CA CYS A 106 16.34 10.07 1.91
C CYS A 106 16.25 8.89 0.93
N TYR A 107 17.16 8.85 -0.03
CA TYR A 107 17.13 7.94 -1.16
C TYR A 107 18.39 7.08 -1.22
N VAL A 108 18.22 5.79 -1.48
CA VAL A 108 19.32 4.83 -1.73
C VAL A 108 19.16 4.26 -3.13
N ASN A 109 20.23 4.23 -3.93
CA ASN A 109 20.15 3.61 -5.25
C ASN A 109 19.85 2.10 -5.12
N GLY A 110 18.93 1.59 -5.94
CA GLY A 110 18.44 0.22 -5.87
C GLY A 110 19.49 -0.85 -6.16
N HIS A 111 20.71 -0.50 -6.56
CA HIS A 111 21.83 -1.46 -6.55
C HIS A 111 22.20 -1.96 -5.16
N TYR A 112 21.93 -1.15 -4.13
CA TYR A 112 22.33 -1.45 -2.76
C TYR A 112 21.20 -2.05 -1.95
N THR A 113 19.99 -2.18 -2.48
CA THR A 113 18.85 -2.77 -1.77
C THR A 113 18.58 -4.18 -2.30
N ASP A 114 18.01 -5.03 -1.44
CA ASP A 114 17.63 -6.38 -1.85
C ASP A 114 16.39 -6.40 -2.76
N SER A 115 16.09 -7.58 -3.33
CA SER A 115 14.96 -7.77 -4.25
C SER A 115 13.57 -7.51 -3.65
N SER A 116 13.46 -7.17 -2.35
CA SER A 116 12.23 -6.68 -1.73
C SER A 116 11.95 -5.23 -2.12
N CYS A 117 12.99 -4.46 -2.46
CA CYS A 117 12.92 -3.08 -2.94
C CYS A 117 13.01 -3.05 -4.46
N THR A 118 11.88 -3.27 -5.12
CA THR A 118 11.79 -3.11 -6.58
C THR A 118 10.65 -2.17 -6.92
N LEU A 119 10.72 -1.54 -8.09
CA LEU A 119 9.64 -0.71 -8.62
C LEU A 119 8.28 -1.42 -8.58
N ALA A 120 8.24 -2.72 -8.83
CA ALA A 120 7.00 -3.50 -8.80
C ALA A 120 6.43 -3.71 -7.39
N LYS A 121 7.29 -3.72 -6.36
CA LYS A 121 6.90 -3.93 -4.95
C LYS A 121 6.58 -2.63 -4.22
N LEU A 122 7.38 -1.59 -4.49
CA LEU A 122 7.25 -0.29 -3.82
C LEU A 122 6.38 0.70 -4.60
N GLY A 123 6.25 0.56 -5.91
CA GLY A 123 5.62 1.57 -6.74
C GLY A 123 6.52 2.79 -6.98
N ARG A 124 5.97 3.77 -7.69
CA ARG A 124 6.66 5.03 -8.00
C ARG A 124 6.43 6.05 -6.90
N CYS A 125 7.49 6.80 -6.57
CA CYS A 125 7.31 8.17 -6.12
C CYS A 125 7.00 9.03 -7.38
#